data_AF-A0A9D4F378-F1
#
_entry.id   AF-A0A9D4F378-F1
#
_cell.length_a   1.000
_cell.length_b   1.000
_cell.length_c   1.000
_cell.angle_alpha   90.00
_cell.angle_beta   90.00
_cell.angle_gamma   90.00
#
_symmetry.space_group_name_H-M   'P 1'
#
loop_
_entity.id
_entity.type
_entity.pdbx_description
1 polymer ?
#
loop_
_entity_poly.entity_id
_entity_poly.type
_entity_poly.pdbx_seq_one_letter_code
_entity_poly.pdbx_strand_id
1 'polypeptide(L)'
;MLKYVLYRQRHNQRVAADEYGPCPNCYGYYPKKILWRHNQKCKFTNAAGSRKRLALEISLLLPKSKEGSTILRRVIESMRNDEISRIVKSDNTILAFGEKLCTKRGHDEEQHNYIKQKLREVGRLLKDMRSCSGNVEKSLENFMYPDAFKFITQSCKNVAGFDGNTNTYATPSLALKIGTTLQKCLKILISKGIETNNRDLQTRAEELSKLFEINWTDDVSSNALRTLHEAKQNSQKGLLPLANDVKVMSEYLRHEAKTPANTLQGSASDCEKRQAWHKFSEICLCQTILSNRRRLGEV
;
A
#
# COMPACT_ATOMS: atom_id res chain seq x y z
N MET A 1 40.68 -16.97 6.49
CA MET A 1 39.50 -17.87 6.58
C MET A 1 38.98 -17.82 8.02
N LEU A 2 38.00 -16.96 8.32
CA LEU A 2 37.43 -16.83 9.68
C LEU A 2 36.55 -18.04 9.99
N LYS A 3 37.04 -18.96 10.84
CA LYS A 3 36.26 -20.10 11.33
C LYS A 3 35.31 -19.62 12.42
N TYR A 4 34.04 -19.38 12.09
CA TYR A 4 33.01 -19.10 13.09
C TYR A 4 32.56 -20.41 13.73
N VAL A 5 32.53 -20.46 15.07
CA VAL A 5 31.97 -21.58 15.82
C VAL A 5 30.45 -21.47 15.81
N LEU A 6 29.78 -22.39 15.11
CA LEU A 6 28.32 -22.48 15.07
C LEU A 6 27.84 -23.32 16.25
N TYR A 7 26.88 -22.78 17.01
CA TYR A 7 26.16 -23.55 18.03
C TYR A 7 25.43 -24.73 17.38
N ARG A 8 25.71 -25.96 17.85
CA ARG A 8 25.06 -27.18 17.35
C ARG A 8 23.61 -27.23 17.86
N GLN A 9 22.64 -27.00 16.97
CA GLN A 9 21.21 -27.08 17.29
C GLN A 9 20.85 -28.47 17.84
N ARG A 10 19.93 -28.51 18.82
CA ARG A 10 19.18 -29.73 19.12
C ARG A 10 18.23 -30.01 17.96
N HIS A 11 18.09 -31.27 17.56
CA HIS A 11 17.41 -31.77 16.36
C HIS A 11 15.95 -31.26 16.14
N ASN A 12 15.35 -30.58 17.13
CA ASN A 12 13.94 -30.22 17.16
C ASN A 12 13.64 -28.70 17.14
N GLN A 13 14.62 -27.83 16.86
CA GLN A 13 14.39 -26.39 16.72
C GLN A 13 15.13 -25.82 15.51
N ARG A 14 14.43 -25.71 14.36
CA ARG A 14 14.90 -24.95 13.21
C ARG A 14 14.72 -23.46 13.49
N VAL A 15 15.80 -22.80 13.88
CA VAL A 15 15.89 -21.34 14.01
C VAL A 15 16.42 -20.77 12.70
N ALA A 16 15.76 -19.74 12.15
CA ALA A 16 16.18 -19.07 10.92
C ALA A 16 17.56 -18.40 11.08
N ALA A 17 18.34 -18.32 10.00
CA ALA A 17 19.74 -17.83 10.06
C ALA A 17 19.86 -16.40 10.62
N ASP A 18 18.86 -15.56 10.40
CA ASP A 18 18.77 -14.16 10.85
C ASP A 18 18.39 -14.01 12.33
N GLU A 19 17.86 -15.08 12.96
CA GLU A 19 17.62 -15.13 14.39
C GLU A 19 18.90 -15.46 15.18
N TYR A 20 20.03 -15.72 14.52
CA TYR A 20 21.32 -15.84 15.16
C TYR A 20 22.00 -14.48 15.37
N GLY A 21 22.84 -14.40 16.39
CA GLY A 21 23.75 -13.28 16.62
C GLY A 21 25.08 -13.75 17.21
N PRO A 22 26.18 -13.05 16.90
CA PRO A 22 27.49 -13.35 17.49
C PRO A 22 27.52 -12.96 18.97
N CYS A 23 28.13 -13.78 19.82
CA CYS A 23 28.52 -13.37 21.16
C CYS A 23 29.66 -12.33 21.08
N PRO A 24 29.57 -11.19 21.77
CA PRO A 24 30.63 -10.17 21.73
C PRO A 24 31.98 -10.65 22.27
N ASN A 25 31.98 -11.67 23.13
CA ASN A 25 33.17 -12.16 23.82
C ASN A 25 33.83 -13.33 23.09
N CYS A 26 33.05 -14.31 22.62
CA CYS A 26 33.57 -15.53 21.98
C CYS A 26 33.36 -15.58 20.47
N TYR A 27 32.63 -14.63 19.89
CA TYR A 27 32.25 -14.55 18.47
C TYR A 27 31.51 -15.77 17.92
N GLY A 28 31.11 -16.72 18.77
CA GLY A 28 30.24 -17.83 18.42
C GLY A 28 28.83 -17.34 18.11
N TYR A 29 28.18 -17.95 17.12
CA TYR A 29 26.81 -17.60 16.72
C TYR A 29 25.80 -18.45 17.50
N TYR A 30 24.87 -17.77 18.19
CA TYR A 30 23.80 -18.40 18.95
C TYR A 30 22.44 -17.77 18.61
N PRO A 31 21.32 -18.49 18.78
CA PRO A 31 19.99 -17.89 18.67
C PRO A 31 19.84 -16.71 19.63
N LYS A 32 19.39 -15.56 19.14
CA LYS A 32 19.23 -14.30 19.90
C LYS A 32 18.42 -14.51 21.19
N LYS A 33 17.44 -15.42 21.17
CA LYS A 33 16.61 -15.80 22.35
C LYS A 33 17.43 -16.39 23.51
N ILE A 34 18.47 -17.17 23.21
CA ILE A 34 19.32 -17.84 24.23
C ILE A 34 20.69 -17.18 24.40
N LEU A 35 21.07 -16.27 23.51
CA LEU A 35 22.37 -15.60 23.50
C LEU A 35 22.67 -14.86 24.81
N TRP A 36 21.65 -14.31 25.49
CA TRP A 36 21.83 -13.72 26.82
C TRP A 36 22.24 -14.76 27.89
N ARG A 37 21.69 -15.97 27.84
CA ARG A 37 22.04 -17.07 28.76
C ARG A 37 23.45 -17.58 28.48
N HIS A 38 23.83 -17.64 27.20
CA HIS A 38 25.20 -17.95 26.80
C HIS A 38 26.16 -16.89 27.34
N ASN A 39 25.88 -15.60 27.15
CA ASN A 39 26.77 -14.52 27.56
C ASN A 39 27.05 -14.51 29.08
N GLN A 40 26.09 -14.93 29.91
CA GLN A 40 26.31 -15.09 31.36
C GLN A 40 27.27 -16.21 31.74
N LYS A 41 27.41 -17.24 30.90
CA LYS A 41 28.25 -18.42 31.13
C LYS A 41 29.40 -18.52 30.15
N CYS A 42 29.62 -17.47 29.36
CA CYS A 42 30.63 -17.48 28.33
C CYS A 42 32.00 -17.38 29.00
N LYS A 43 32.88 -18.31 28.66
CA LYS A 43 34.24 -18.41 29.24
C LYS A 43 35.11 -17.19 28.97
N PHE A 44 34.71 -16.34 28.02
CA PHE A 44 35.44 -15.15 27.57
C PHE A 44 34.81 -13.84 28.09
N THR A 45 33.82 -13.91 28.98
CA THR A 45 33.12 -12.72 29.49
C THR A 45 33.84 -12.07 30.67
N ASN A 46 34.20 -10.79 30.52
CA ASN A 46 34.85 -10.00 31.58
C ASN A 46 33.86 -9.25 32.49
N ALA A 47 32.58 -9.12 32.11
CA ALA A 47 31.50 -8.60 32.97
C ALA A 47 30.12 -8.94 32.42
N ALA A 48 29.17 -9.31 33.30
CA ALA A 48 27.78 -9.57 32.90
C ALA A 48 27.05 -8.25 32.59
N GLY A 49 27.05 -7.83 31.32
CA GLY A 49 26.30 -6.67 30.86
C GLY A 49 24.79 -6.90 30.82
N SER A 50 24.01 -5.82 30.92
CA SER A 50 22.54 -5.87 30.80
C SER A 50 22.10 -6.40 29.43
N ARG A 51 20.88 -6.95 29.35
CA ARG A 51 20.31 -7.49 28.09
C ARG A 51 20.25 -6.45 26.97
N LYS A 52 20.03 -5.17 27.32
CA LYS A 52 20.03 -4.04 26.36
C LYS A 52 21.44 -3.78 25.82
N ARG A 53 22.46 -3.79 26.68
CA ARG A 53 23.86 -3.61 26.27
C ARG A 53 24.32 -4.72 25.33
N LEU A 54 23.99 -5.97 25.67
CA LEU A 54 24.30 -7.13 24.83
C LEU A 54 23.67 -7.00 23.43
N ALA A 55 22.41 -6.56 23.33
CA ALA A 55 21.75 -6.35 22.04
C ALA A 55 22.46 -5.29 21.17
N LEU A 56 22.99 -4.23 21.79
CA LEU A 56 23.76 -3.19 21.10
C LEU A 56 25.10 -3.73 20.57
N GLU A 57 25.85 -4.46 21.41
CA GLU A 57 27.14 -5.06 21.05
C GLU A 57 27.00 -6.09 19.93
N ILE A 58 25.95 -6.91 19.95
CA ILE A 58 25.60 -7.82 18.86
C ILE A 58 25.37 -7.05 17.56
N SER A 59 24.64 -5.93 17.62
CA SER A 59 24.34 -5.12 16.43
C SER A 59 25.57 -4.48 15.80
N LEU A 60 26.61 -4.20 16.58
CA LEU A 60 27.88 -3.63 16.08
C LEU A 60 28.74 -4.66 15.35
N LEU A 61 28.62 -5.94 15.73
CA LEU A 61 29.40 -7.04 15.16
C LEU A 61 28.77 -7.66 13.91
N LEU A 62 27.49 -7.35 13.65
CA LEU A 62 26.83 -7.79 12.43
C LEU A 62 27.25 -6.91 11.25
N PRO A 63 27.48 -7.48 10.05
CA PRO A 63 27.81 -6.71 8.86
C PRO A 63 26.77 -5.62 8.61
N LYS A 64 27.20 -4.36 8.63
CA LYS A 64 26.37 -3.23 8.19
C LYS A 64 26.32 -3.24 6.66
N SER A 65 25.13 -3.14 6.08
CA SER A 65 24.97 -2.98 4.63
C SER A 65 25.74 -1.73 4.18
N LYS A 66 26.73 -1.91 3.30
CA LYS A 66 27.58 -0.83 2.77
C LYS A 66 26.86 0.09 1.77
N GLU A 67 25.59 -0.15 1.50
CA GLU A 67 24.84 0.53 0.45
C GLU A 67 23.92 1.60 1.04
N GLY A 68 23.74 2.71 0.31
CA GLY A 68 22.87 3.84 0.67
C GLY A 68 23.53 4.99 1.45
N SER A 69 22.90 6.16 1.39
CA SER A 69 23.30 7.35 2.15
C SER A 69 23.14 7.16 3.66
N THR A 70 23.85 8.00 4.43
CA THR A 70 23.74 8.03 5.89
C THR A 70 22.30 8.27 6.36
N ILE A 71 21.53 9.08 5.63
CA ILE A 71 20.13 9.37 5.91
C ILE A 71 19.26 8.13 5.70
N LEU A 72 19.38 7.46 4.54
CA LEU A 72 18.60 6.26 4.26
C LEU A 72 18.85 5.17 5.30
N ARG A 73 20.11 4.98 5.72
CA ARG A 73 20.45 4.04 6.78
C ARG A 73 19.77 4.38 8.09
N ARG A 74 19.80 5.64 8.54
CA ARG A 74 19.09 6.09 9.75
C ARG A 74 17.59 5.77 9.67
N VAL A 75 16.97 6.06 8.52
CA VAL A 75 15.54 5.79 8.29
C VAL A 75 15.25 4.28 8.42
N ILE A 76 16.06 3.44 7.75
CA ILE A 76 15.89 1.98 7.75
C ILE A 76 16.20 1.35 9.11
N GLU A 77 17.20 1.84 9.83
CA GLU A 77 17.57 1.39 11.18
C GLU A 77 16.46 1.71 12.19
N SER A 78 15.75 2.82 12.01
CA SER A 78 14.60 3.19 12.84
C SER A 78 13.31 2.41 12.52
N MET A 79 13.31 1.56 11.48
CA MET A 79 12.15 0.71 11.17
C MET A 79 12.01 -0.43 12.16
N ARG A 80 10.76 -0.82 12.43
CA ARG A 80 10.46 -2.04 13.19
C ARG A 80 11.14 -3.24 12.54
N ASN A 81 11.86 -4.03 13.34
CA ASN A 81 12.55 -5.23 12.87
C ASN A 81 11.57 -6.40 12.66
N ASP A 82 10.85 -6.35 11.55
CA ASP A 82 9.96 -7.41 11.08
C ASP A 82 10.35 -7.91 9.69
N GLU A 83 9.65 -8.93 9.21
CA GLU A 83 9.87 -9.53 7.89
C GLU A 83 9.86 -8.48 6.76
N ILE A 84 8.93 -7.51 6.81
CA ILE A 84 8.87 -6.43 5.81
C ILE A 84 10.15 -5.59 5.81
N SER A 85 10.68 -5.24 6.99
CA SER A 85 11.94 -4.51 7.06
C SER A 85 13.13 -5.30 6.49
N ARG A 86 13.10 -6.63 6.58
CA ARG A 86 14.14 -7.50 6.00
C ARG A 86 14.06 -7.52 4.48
N ILE A 87 12.84 -7.66 3.95
CA ILE A 87 12.58 -7.59 2.51
C ILE A 87 13.09 -6.25 1.94
N VAL A 88 12.74 -5.14 2.60
CA VAL A 88 13.21 -3.79 2.23
C VAL A 88 14.74 -3.69 2.24
N LYS A 89 15.41 -4.23 3.27
CA LYS A 89 16.88 -4.21 3.40
C LYS A 89 17.59 -5.10 2.38
N SER A 90 16.94 -6.13 1.87
CA SER A 90 17.52 -7.09 0.92
C SER A 90 17.35 -6.69 -0.55
N ASP A 91 16.46 -5.73 -0.84
CA ASP A 91 16.05 -5.44 -2.21
C ASP A 91 16.64 -4.12 -2.74
N ASN A 92 17.53 -4.23 -3.72
CA ASN A 92 18.26 -3.08 -4.27
C ASN A 92 17.34 -2.05 -4.93
N THR A 93 16.24 -2.47 -5.55
CA THR A 93 15.29 -1.55 -6.20
C THR A 93 14.52 -0.75 -5.15
N ILE A 94 14.09 -1.40 -4.07
CA ILE A 94 13.43 -0.73 -2.94
C ILE A 94 14.40 0.23 -2.24
N LEU A 95 15.66 -0.17 -2.04
CA LEU A 95 16.68 0.70 -1.48
C LEU A 95 16.94 1.94 -2.36
N ALA A 96 17.07 1.76 -3.68
CA ALA A 96 17.23 2.86 -4.63
C ALA A 96 16.02 3.81 -4.64
N PHE A 97 14.80 3.26 -4.48
CA PHE A 97 13.59 4.06 -4.30
C PHE A 97 13.62 4.86 -3.00
N GLY A 98 14.06 4.25 -1.90
CA GLY A 98 14.27 4.92 -0.62
C GLY A 98 15.28 6.05 -0.71
N GLU A 99 16.38 5.84 -1.42
CA GLU A 99 17.42 6.84 -1.64
C GLU A 99 16.84 8.07 -2.36
N LYS A 100 16.10 7.87 -3.45
CA LYS A 100 15.41 8.96 -4.18
C LYS A 100 14.41 9.73 -3.30
N LEU A 101 13.73 9.06 -2.37
CA LEU A 101 12.86 9.74 -1.41
C LEU A 101 13.66 10.56 -0.39
N CYS A 102 14.77 10.01 0.11
CA CYS A 102 15.67 10.70 1.04
C CYS A 102 16.32 11.92 0.39
N THR A 103 16.70 11.87 -0.89
CA THR A 103 17.21 13.05 -1.60
C THR A 103 16.19 14.19 -1.65
N LYS A 104 14.90 13.88 -1.76
CA LYS A 104 13.84 14.91 -1.86
C LYS A 104 13.35 15.43 -0.51
N ARG A 105 13.36 14.58 0.52
CA ARG A 105 12.63 14.84 1.78
C ARG A 105 13.36 14.37 3.03
N GLY A 106 14.54 13.77 2.91
CA GLY A 106 15.25 13.13 4.01
C GLY A 106 15.91 14.09 4.99
N HIS A 107 16.07 15.36 4.62
CA HIS A 107 16.59 16.42 5.49
C HIS A 107 15.63 16.77 6.63
N ASP A 108 14.33 16.53 6.44
CA ASP A 108 13.29 16.75 7.44
C ASP A 108 12.99 15.42 8.17
N GLU A 109 13.26 15.38 9.48
CA GLU A 109 13.03 14.19 10.31
C GLU A 109 11.54 13.82 10.41
N GLU A 110 10.62 14.78 10.28
CA GLU A 110 9.17 14.49 10.29
C GLU A 110 8.77 13.64 9.07
N GLN A 111 9.47 13.79 7.94
CA GLN A 111 9.22 13.01 6.73
C GLN A 111 9.77 11.59 6.82
N HIS A 112 10.61 11.25 7.81
CA HIS A 112 11.17 9.89 7.93
C HIS A 112 10.06 8.86 8.11
N ASN A 113 8.97 9.21 8.81
CA ASN A 113 7.82 8.32 8.95
C ASN A 113 7.11 8.07 7.61
N TYR A 114 6.97 9.11 6.77
CA TYR A 114 6.44 8.98 5.43
C TYR A 114 7.32 8.07 4.55
N ILE A 115 8.64 8.24 4.60
CA ILE A 115 9.60 7.41 3.84
C ILE A 115 9.50 5.95 4.30
N LYS A 116 9.52 5.70 5.62
CA LYS A 116 9.33 4.35 6.18
C LYS A 116 8.03 3.72 5.71
N GLN A 117 6.93 4.47 5.73
CA GLN A 117 5.65 3.97 5.26
C GLN A 117 5.73 3.57 3.78
N LYS A 118 6.31 4.41 2.92
CA LYS A 118 6.46 4.14 1.49
C LYS A 118 7.30 2.89 1.22
N LEU A 119 8.43 2.74 1.89
CA LEU A 119 9.26 1.53 1.78
C LEU A 119 8.50 0.27 2.20
N ARG A 120 7.72 0.37 3.28
CA ARG A 120 6.91 -0.75 3.79
C ARG A 120 5.71 -1.07 2.90
N GLU A 121 5.14 -0.10 2.21
CA GLU A 121 4.11 -0.33 1.17
C GLU A 121 4.67 -1.25 0.08
N VAL A 122 5.86 -0.93 -0.47
CA VAL A 122 6.50 -1.77 -1.49
C VAL A 122 6.96 -3.12 -0.93
N GLY A 123 7.52 -3.15 0.28
CA GLY A 123 7.93 -4.40 0.92
C GLY A 123 6.76 -5.36 1.16
N ARG A 124 5.56 -4.85 1.47
CA ARG A 124 4.33 -5.67 1.59
C ARG A 124 3.90 -6.25 0.25
N LEU A 125 3.96 -5.46 -0.81
CA LEU A 125 3.70 -5.95 -2.15
C LEU A 125 4.69 -7.03 -2.57
N LEU A 126 6.00 -6.81 -2.35
CA LEU A 126 7.02 -7.79 -2.71
C LEU A 126 6.87 -9.09 -1.91
N LYS A 127 6.47 -9.00 -0.64
CA LYS A 127 6.12 -10.18 0.15
C LYS A 127 5.00 -11.00 -0.53
N ASP A 128 3.90 -10.36 -0.91
CA ASP A 128 2.77 -11.02 -1.56
C ASP A 128 3.18 -11.65 -2.90
N MET A 129 3.92 -10.91 -3.74
CA MET A 129 4.44 -11.42 -5.01
C MET A 129 5.37 -12.63 -4.83
N ARG A 130 6.23 -12.63 -3.80
CA ARG A 130 7.08 -13.77 -3.46
C ARG A 130 6.25 -14.98 -3.03
N SER A 131 5.22 -14.78 -2.22
CA SER A 131 4.31 -15.84 -1.80
C SER A 131 3.53 -16.42 -2.97
N CYS A 132 2.94 -15.60 -3.84
CA CYS A 132 2.18 -16.06 -5.01
C CYS A 132 3.03 -16.73 -6.09
N SER A 133 4.30 -16.33 -6.22
CA SER A 133 5.23 -16.94 -7.20
C SER A 133 6.00 -18.15 -6.66
N GLY A 134 5.88 -18.46 -5.37
CA GLY A 134 6.59 -19.57 -4.71
C GLY A 134 8.10 -19.37 -4.57
N ASN A 135 8.63 -18.16 -4.82
CA ASN A 135 10.06 -17.88 -4.73
C ASN A 135 10.34 -16.68 -3.81
N VAL A 136 10.91 -16.97 -2.64
CA VAL A 136 11.16 -16.01 -1.56
C VAL A 136 12.35 -15.07 -1.84
N GLU A 137 13.24 -15.45 -2.76
CA GLU A 137 14.49 -14.72 -3.04
C GLU A 137 14.36 -13.75 -4.23
N LYS A 138 13.22 -13.75 -4.95
CA LYS A 138 13.04 -12.84 -6.08
C LYS A 138 13.06 -11.37 -5.62
N SER A 139 13.88 -10.56 -6.27
CA SER A 139 13.86 -9.11 -6.11
C SER A 139 12.65 -8.49 -6.79
N LEU A 140 12.33 -7.25 -6.46
CA LEU A 140 11.32 -6.45 -7.13
C LEU A 140 11.62 -6.34 -8.63
N GLU A 141 12.89 -6.11 -8.99
CA GLU A 141 13.36 -6.03 -10.38
C GLU A 141 13.02 -7.28 -11.21
N ASN A 142 13.02 -8.47 -10.58
CA ASN A 142 12.69 -9.74 -11.23
C ASN A 142 11.19 -9.88 -11.58
N PHE A 143 10.32 -9.07 -10.97
CA PHE A 143 8.90 -9.01 -11.32
C PHE A 143 8.58 -7.90 -12.31
N MET A 144 9.51 -6.98 -12.58
CA MET A 144 9.28 -5.81 -13.44
C MET A 144 9.43 -6.16 -14.93
N TYR A 145 8.60 -7.09 -15.40
CA TYR A 145 8.46 -7.45 -16.82
C TYR A 145 7.03 -7.17 -17.31
N PRO A 146 6.85 -6.84 -18.60
CA PRO A 146 5.52 -6.56 -19.17
C PRO A 146 4.51 -7.71 -19.02
N ASP A 147 4.95 -8.95 -19.21
CA ASP A 147 4.15 -10.17 -19.06
C ASP A 147 3.65 -10.39 -17.61
N ALA A 148 4.41 -9.91 -16.63
CA ALA A 148 4.06 -9.95 -15.22
C ALA A 148 3.05 -8.87 -14.81
N PHE A 149 2.60 -7.97 -15.70
CA PHE A 149 1.66 -6.89 -15.36
C PHE A 149 0.40 -7.40 -14.65
N LYS A 150 -0.28 -8.41 -15.22
CA LYS A 150 -1.49 -8.98 -14.60
C LYS A 150 -1.21 -9.59 -13.23
N PHE A 151 -0.05 -10.21 -13.06
CA PHE A 151 0.39 -10.78 -11.80
C PHE A 151 0.64 -9.68 -10.74
N ILE A 152 1.26 -8.57 -11.11
CA ILE A 152 1.47 -7.42 -10.23
C ILE A 152 0.12 -6.80 -9.83
N THR A 153 -0.79 -6.63 -10.77
CA THR A 153 -2.15 -6.15 -10.54
C THR A 153 -2.89 -7.04 -9.54
N GLN A 154 -2.82 -8.36 -9.70
CA GLN A 154 -3.42 -9.29 -8.76
C GLN A 154 -2.81 -9.20 -7.37
N SER A 155 -1.48 -9.10 -7.28
CA SER A 155 -0.79 -8.96 -5.99
C SER A 155 -1.15 -7.64 -5.29
N CYS A 156 -1.31 -6.56 -6.06
CA CYS A 156 -1.82 -5.28 -5.55
C CYS A 156 -3.24 -5.43 -4.98
N LYS A 157 -4.12 -6.13 -5.71
CA LYS A 157 -5.49 -6.43 -5.28
C LYS A 157 -5.52 -7.21 -3.97
N ASN A 158 -4.70 -8.25 -3.85
CA ASN A 158 -4.59 -9.06 -2.63
C ASN A 158 -4.15 -8.20 -1.44
N VAL A 159 -3.07 -7.42 -1.59
CA VAL A 159 -2.50 -6.59 -0.52
C VAL A 159 -3.45 -5.47 -0.08
N ALA A 160 -4.26 -4.93 -1.01
CA ALA A 160 -5.27 -3.93 -0.70
C ALA A 160 -6.59 -4.52 -0.19
N GLY A 161 -6.72 -5.85 -0.14
CA GLY A 161 -7.91 -6.56 0.32
C GLY A 161 -9.09 -6.40 -0.63
N PHE A 162 -8.88 -6.63 -1.92
CA PHE A 162 -9.93 -6.60 -2.94
C PHE A 162 -10.90 -7.77 -2.77
N ASP A 163 -12.19 -7.47 -2.77
CA ASP A 163 -13.27 -8.45 -2.82
C ASP A 163 -13.86 -8.51 -4.23
N GLY A 164 -13.73 -9.66 -4.89
CA GLY A 164 -14.22 -9.88 -6.24
C GLY A 164 -15.74 -9.90 -6.38
N ASN A 165 -16.47 -10.16 -5.28
CA ASN A 165 -17.94 -10.19 -5.32
C ASN A 165 -18.52 -8.77 -5.34
N THR A 166 -17.97 -7.91 -4.49
CA THR A 166 -18.43 -6.51 -4.36
C THR A 166 -17.64 -5.54 -5.23
N ASN A 167 -16.50 -5.97 -5.79
CA ASN A 167 -15.54 -5.12 -6.50
C ASN A 167 -15.11 -3.90 -5.66
N THR A 168 -14.86 -4.14 -4.37
CA THR A 168 -14.42 -3.12 -3.40
C THR A 168 -13.10 -3.51 -2.75
N TYR A 169 -12.43 -2.56 -2.11
CA TYR A 169 -11.17 -2.78 -1.38
C TYR A 169 -11.33 -2.53 0.12
N ALA A 170 -10.69 -3.34 0.95
CA ALA A 170 -10.56 -3.06 2.37
C ALA A 170 -9.70 -1.81 2.64
N THR A 171 -8.61 -1.64 1.88
CA THR A 171 -7.73 -0.45 1.96
C THR A 171 -7.52 0.17 0.58
N PRO A 172 -8.51 0.89 0.02
CA PRO A 172 -8.44 1.41 -1.35
C PRO A 172 -7.31 2.42 -1.55
N SER A 173 -6.98 3.23 -0.54
CA SER A 173 -5.84 4.15 -0.63
C SER A 173 -4.50 3.44 -0.82
N LEU A 174 -4.35 2.20 -0.34
CA LEU A 174 -3.13 1.42 -0.54
C LEU A 174 -2.98 1.01 -2.01
N ALA A 175 -4.06 0.56 -2.65
CA ALA A 175 -4.06 0.22 -4.08
C ALA A 175 -3.59 1.39 -4.96
N LEU A 176 -4.13 2.59 -4.71
CA LEU A 176 -3.72 3.82 -5.43
C LEU A 176 -2.25 4.17 -5.17
N LYS A 177 -1.79 4.05 -3.92
CA LYS A 177 -0.41 4.34 -3.53
C LYS A 177 0.58 3.34 -4.16
N ILE A 178 0.20 2.08 -4.32
CA ILE A 178 1.06 1.05 -4.92
C ILE A 178 1.37 1.40 -6.38
N GLY A 179 0.35 1.69 -7.20
CA GLY A 179 0.56 2.01 -8.63
C GLY A 179 1.51 3.18 -8.84
N THR A 180 1.27 4.28 -8.13
CA THR A 180 2.14 5.48 -8.19
C THR A 180 3.57 5.21 -7.68
N THR A 181 3.73 4.27 -6.75
CA THR A 181 5.05 3.90 -6.21
C THR A 181 5.80 2.98 -7.16
N LEU A 182 5.12 2.03 -7.79
CA LEU A 182 5.70 1.13 -8.78
C LEU A 182 6.15 1.89 -10.04
N GLN A 183 5.37 2.85 -10.53
CA GLN A 183 5.82 3.73 -11.62
C GLN A 183 7.12 4.46 -11.29
N LYS A 184 7.33 4.87 -10.02
CA LYS A 184 8.61 5.47 -9.60
C LYS A 184 9.74 4.45 -9.57
N CYS A 185 9.46 3.21 -9.15
CA CYS A 185 10.44 2.12 -9.19
C CYS A 185 10.83 1.77 -10.64
N LEU A 186 9.87 1.75 -11.57
CA LEU A 186 10.12 1.55 -13.00
C LEU A 186 11.03 2.65 -13.56
N LYS A 187 10.75 3.92 -13.26
CA LYS A 187 11.63 5.04 -13.67
C LYS A 187 13.06 4.91 -13.14
N ILE A 188 13.24 4.34 -11.94
CA ILE A 188 14.58 4.05 -11.39
C ILE A 188 15.27 2.94 -12.19
N LEU A 189 14.54 1.88 -12.57
CA LEU A 189 15.08 0.80 -13.40
C LEU A 189 15.44 1.27 -14.81
N ILE A 190 14.63 2.15 -15.40
CA ILE A 190 14.92 2.80 -16.69
C ILE A 190 16.22 3.61 -16.58
N SER A 191 16.34 4.47 -15.56
CA SER A 191 17.58 5.24 -15.28
C SER A 191 18.79 4.32 -15.14
N LYS A 192 18.65 3.25 -14.36
CA LYS A 192 19.70 2.24 -14.15
C LYS A 192 20.09 1.55 -15.46
N GLY A 193 19.12 1.20 -16.30
CA GLY A 193 19.35 0.61 -17.63
C GLY A 193 20.16 1.53 -18.53
N ILE A 194 19.82 2.83 -18.55
CA ILE A 194 20.55 3.85 -19.32
C ILE A 194 21.98 4.02 -18.78
N GLU A 195 22.13 4.22 -17.48
CA GLU A 195 23.44 4.42 -16.81
C GLU A 195 24.40 3.24 -16.99
N THR A 196 23.87 2.02 -17.04
CA THR A 196 24.65 0.78 -17.21
C THR A 196 24.71 0.27 -18.65
N ASN A 197 24.14 1.01 -19.61
CA ASN A 197 23.98 0.61 -21.01
C ASN A 197 23.29 -0.77 -21.19
N ASN A 198 22.42 -1.15 -20.26
CA ASN A 198 21.63 -2.36 -20.32
C ASN A 198 20.28 -2.08 -21.00
N ARG A 199 20.25 -2.29 -22.32
CA ARG A 199 19.06 -2.05 -23.15
C ARG A 199 17.89 -2.97 -22.82
N ASP A 200 18.14 -4.23 -22.44
CA ASP A 200 17.06 -5.16 -22.07
C ASP A 200 16.29 -4.65 -20.84
N LEU A 201 17.03 -4.28 -19.77
CA LEU A 201 16.45 -3.70 -18.56
C LEU A 201 15.66 -2.42 -18.85
N GLN A 202 16.21 -1.55 -19.70
CA GLN A 202 15.55 -0.32 -20.08
C GLN A 202 14.23 -0.60 -20.80
N THR A 203 14.26 -1.37 -21.89
CA THR A 203 13.10 -1.65 -22.75
C THR A 203 11.97 -2.30 -21.96
N ARG A 204 12.26 -3.36 -21.19
CA ARG A 204 11.22 -4.05 -20.42
C ARG A 204 10.56 -3.16 -19.36
N ALA A 205 11.34 -2.27 -18.74
CA ALA A 205 10.82 -1.34 -17.73
C ALA A 205 9.98 -0.22 -18.36
N GLU A 206 10.36 0.28 -19.55
CA GLU A 206 9.57 1.24 -20.33
C GLU A 206 8.25 0.64 -20.81
N GLU A 207 8.28 -0.57 -21.35
CA GLU A 207 7.07 -1.29 -21.79
C GLU A 207 6.11 -1.55 -20.64
N LEU A 208 6.63 -2.04 -19.50
CA LEU A 208 5.80 -2.21 -18.31
C LEU A 208 5.26 -0.86 -17.80
N SER A 209 6.05 0.22 -17.84
CA SER A 209 5.57 1.55 -17.44
C SER A 209 4.41 2.02 -18.32
N LYS A 210 4.46 1.77 -19.63
CA LYS A 210 3.35 2.06 -20.55
C LYS A 210 2.11 1.23 -20.21
N LEU A 211 2.25 -0.06 -19.89
CA LEU A 211 1.12 -0.88 -19.43
C LEU A 211 0.46 -0.32 -18.16
N PHE A 212 1.25 0.19 -17.21
CA PHE A 212 0.73 0.89 -16.04
C PHE A 212 -0.05 2.16 -16.43
N GLU A 213 0.42 2.94 -17.40
CA GLU A 213 -0.27 4.15 -17.84
C GLU A 213 -1.60 3.85 -18.54
N ILE A 214 -1.65 2.78 -19.34
CA ILE A 214 -2.83 2.43 -20.14
C ILE A 214 -3.89 1.70 -19.28
N ASN A 215 -3.49 0.68 -18.51
CA ASN A 215 -4.44 -0.29 -17.95
C ASN A 215 -4.68 -0.12 -16.44
N TRP A 216 -3.79 0.55 -15.69
CA TRP A 216 -3.87 0.57 -14.22
C TRP A 216 -5.13 1.28 -13.68
N THR A 217 -5.64 2.26 -14.44
CA THR A 217 -6.86 2.97 -14.07
C THR A 217 -8.03 2.01 -14.02
N ASP A 218 -8.24 1.26 -15.10
CA ASP A 218 -9.38 0.35 -15.25
C ASP A 218 -9.25 -0.88 -14.36
N ASP A 219 -8.04 -1.43 -14.25
CA ASP A 219 -7.81 -2.66 -13.50
C ASP A 219 -7.85 -2.47 -11.98
N VAL A 220 -7.48 -1.28 -11.48
CA VAL A 220 -7.25 -1.05 -10.05
C VAL A 220 -7.89 0.25 -9.56
N SER A 221 -7.55 1.38 -10.19
CA SER A 221 -7.81 2.69 -9.60
C SER A 221 -9.29 3.07 -9.59
N SER A 222 -10.03 2.72 -10.64
CA SER A 222 -11.47 2.98 -10.76
C SER A 222 -12.25 2.34 -9.61
N ASN A 223 -12.02 1.06 -9.33
CA ASN A 223 -12.65 0.36 -8.20
C ASN A 223 -12.21 0.94 -6.85
N ALA A 224 -10.92 1.31 -6.70
CA ALA A 224 -10.41 1.89 -5.46
C ALA A 224 -11.01 3.28 -5.17
N LEU A 225 -11.13 4.14 -6.19
CA LEU A 225 -11.75 5.46 -6.08
C LEU A 225 -13.25 5.35 -5.80
N ARG A 226 -13.95 4.42 -6.47
CA ARG A 226 -15.35 4.13 -6.18
C ARG A 226 -15.55 3.70 -4.73
N THR A 227 -14.72 2.77 -4.24
CA THR A 227 -14.76 2.31 -2.85
C THR A 227 -14.58 3.47 -1.86
N LEU A 228 -13.61 4.37 -2.13
CA LEU A 228 -13.40 5.56 -1.29
C LEU A 228 -14.60 6.50 -1.30
N HIS A 229 -15.19 6.72 -2.47
CA HIS A 229 -16.35 7.58 -2.63
C HIS A 229 -17.57 7.02 -1.89
N GLU A 230 -17.86 5.73 -2.07
CA GLU A 230 -18.94 5.02 -1.37
C GLU A 230 -18.71 5.04 0.15
N ALA A 231 -17.48 4.77 0.61
CA ALA A 231 -17.14 4.83 2.04
C ALA A 231 -17.34 6.24 2.61
N LYS A 232 -16.91 7.28 1.88
CA LYS A 232 -17.11 8.68 2.28
C LYS A 232 -18.59 9.01 2.39
N GLN A 233 -19.39 8.68 1.37
CA GLN A 233 -20.83 8.87 1.37
C GLN A 233 -21.50 8.12 2.53
N ASN A 234 -21.12 6.87 2.77
CA ASN A 234 -21.66 6.04 3.85
C ASN A 234 -21.23 6.52 5.25
N SER A 235 -20.09 7.21 5.36
CA SER A 235 -19.56 7.75 6.62
C SER A 235 -20.15 9.10 7.02
N GLN A 236 -20.84 9.78 6.10
CA GLN A 236 -21.51 11.06 6.33
C GLN A 236 -22.83 10.88 7.13
N LYS A 237 -22.78 10.06 8.18
CA LYS A 237 -23.91 9.71 9.08
C LYS A 237 -24.31 10.83 10.03
N GLY A 238 -23.64 11.98 9.99
CA GLY A 238 -23.86 13.09 10.92
C GLY A 238 -24.80 14.21 10.45
N LEU A 239 -25.17 14.25 9.16
CA LEU A 239 -26.13 15.23 8.62
C LEU A 239 -27.33 14.49 8.02
N LEU A 240 -28.22 14.02 8.88
CA LEU A 240 -29.58 13.70 8.44
C LEU A 240 -30.35 15.03 8.33
N PRO A 241 -31.10 15.27 7.24
CA PRO A 241 -31.99 16.42 7.17
C PRO A 241 -32.98 16.36 8.34
N LEU A 242 -33.23 17.51 8.98
CA LEU A 242 -34.22 17.58 10.03
C LEU A 242 -35.61 17.29 9.44
N ALA A 243 -36.54 16.85 10.28
CA ALA A 243 -37.92 16.62 9.85
C ALA A 243 -38.52 17.89 9.20
N ASN A 244 -38.13 19.07 9.67
CA ASN A 244 -38.52 20.34 9.09
C ASN A 244 -37.99 20.53 7.66
N ASP A 245 -36.74 20.18 7.40
CA ASP A 245 -36.13 20.30 6.06
C ASP A 245 -36.84 19.38 5.06
N VAL A 246 -37.18 18.15 5.49
CA VAL A 246 -37.96 17.21 4.67
C VAL A 246 -39.36 17.75 4.38
N LYS A 247 -40.01 18.38 5.37
CA LYS A 247 -41.32 19.00 5.20
C LYS A 247 -41.28 20.15 4.19
N VAL A 248 -40.34 21.08 4.35
CA VAL A 248 -40.15 22.23 3.44
C VAL A 248 -39.92 21.74 2.01
N MET A 249 -39.06 20.74 1.82
CA MET A 249 -38.78 20.16 0.50
C MET A 249 -40.02 19.47 -0.10
N SER A 250 -40.78 18.72 0.71
CA SER A 250 -42.01 18.05 0.27
C SER A 250 -43.09 19.06 -0.16
N GLU A 251 -43.26 20.14 0.60
CA GLU A 251 -44.20 21.22 0.29
C GLU A 251 -43.80 21.96 -0.99
N TYR A 252 -42.52 22.28 -1.15
CA TYR A 252 -41.98 22.86 -2.38
C TYR A 252 -42.25 21.98 -3.60
N LEU A 253 -41.94 20.67 -3.54
CA LEU A 253 -42.18 19.76 -4.65
C LEU A 253 -43.67 19.62 -4.99
N ARG A 254 -44.57 19.66 -3.99
CA ARG A 254 -46.02 19.67 -4.23
C ARG A 254 -46.49 20.96 -4.88
N HIS A 255 -45.90 22.10 -4.51
CA HIS A 255 -46.18 23.38 -5.14
C HIS A 255 -45.76 23.38 -6.61
N GLU A 256 -44.50 23.03 -6.88
CA GLU A 256 -43.93 22.98 -8.23
C GLU A 256 -44.64 21.98 -9.15
N ALA A 257 -45.26 20.93 -8.61
CA ALA A 257 -46.02 19.95 -9.39
C ALA A 257 -47.31 20.53 -10.00
N LYS A 258 -47.89 21.59 -9.42
CA LYS A 258 -49.19 22.13 -9.86
C LYS A 258 -49.14 22.73 -11.27
N THR A 259 -48.12 23.52 -11.56
CA THR A 259 -47.95 24.18 -12.85
C THR A 259 -47.90 23.18 -14.02
N PRO A 260 -46.95 22.20 -14.04
CA PRO A 260 -46.92 21.21 -15.11
C PRO A 260 -48.16 20.31 -15.12
N ALA A 261 -48.76 19.97 -13.96
CA ALA A 261 -50.01 19.19 -13.93
C ALA A 261 -51.17 19.93 -14.64
N ASN A 262 -51.32 21.23 -14.39
CA ASN A 262 -52.34 22.04 -15.04
C ASN A 262 -52.08 22.18 -16.55
N THR A 263 -50.82 22.35 -16.97
CA THR A 263 -50.45 22.40 -18.39
C THR A 263 -50.74 21.07 -19.10
N LEU A 264 -50.55 19.93 -18.43
CA LEU A 264 -50.86 18.61 -18.98
C LEU A 264 -52.36 18.35 -19.08
N GLN A 265 -53.17 18.86 -18.14
CA GLN A 265 -54.63 18.73 -18.15
C GLN A 265 -55.35 19.75 -19.05
N GLY A 266 -54.67 20.85 -19.41
CA GLY A 266 -55.24 21.93 -20.21
C GLY A 266 -55.04 21.79 -21.72
N SER A 267 -55.57 22.78 -22.44
CA SER A 267 -55.44 22.93 -23.89
C SER A 267 -54.12 23.61 -24.28
N ALA A 268 -52.99 23.06 -23.86
CA ALA A 268 -51.66 23.53 -24.25
C ALA A 268 -51.18 22.87 -25.56
N SER A 269 -50.20 23.48 -26.22
CA SER A 269 -49.56 22.90 -27.41
C SER A 269 -48.78 21.61 -27.08
N ASP A 270 -48.53 20.77 -28.09
CA ASP A 270 -47.78 19.52 -27.90
C ASP A 270 -46.35 19.75 -27.39
N CYS A 271 -45.73 20.87 -27.76
CA CYS A 271 -44.40 21.24 -27.28
C CYS A 271 -44.42 21.56 -25.78
N GLU A 272 -45.40 22.35 -25.33
CA GLU A 272 -45.58 22.72 -23.92
C GLU A 272 -45.94 21.50 -23.06
N LYS A 273 -46.80 20.61 -23.57
CA LYS A 273 -47.13 19.35 -22.90
C LYS A 273 -45.91 18.45 -22.72
N ARG A 274 -45.02 18.38 -23.72
CA ARG A 274 -43.78 17.60 -23.62
C ARG A 274 -42.84 18.16 -22.54
N GLN A 275 -42.68 19.48 -22.48
CA GLN A 275 -41.87 20.13 -21.44
C GLN A 275 -42.47 19.95 -20.05
N ALA A 276 -43.79 20.11 -19.92
CA ALA A 276 -44.53 19.90 -18.68
C ALA A 276 -44.42 18.44 -18.21
N TRP A 277 -44.49 17.47 -19.12
CA TRP A 277 -44.29 16.05 -18.81
C TRP A 277 -42.90 15.76 -18.25
N HIS A 278 -41.85 16.29 -18.90
CA HIS A 278 -40.47 16.12 -18.43
C HIS A 278 -40.32 16.69 -17.01
N LYS A 279 -40.80 17.91 -16.79
CA LYS A 279 -40.72 18.57 -15.49
C LYS A 279 -41.50 17.83 -14.41
N PHE A 280 -42.72 17.37 -14.74
CA PHE A 280 -43.54 16.59 -13.81
C PHE A 280 -42.86 15.26 -13.44
N SER A 281 -42.26 14.58 -14.42
CA SER A 281 -41.52 13.32 -14.21
C SER A 281 -40.31 13.51 -13.28
N GLU A 282 -39.54 14.59 -13.45
CA GLU A 282 -38.45 14.95 -12.53
C GLU A 282 -38.95 15.17 -11.10
N ILE A 283 -40.07 15.87 -10.94
CA ILE A 283 -40.67 16.13 -9.63
C ILE A 283 -41.14 14.83 -8.98
N CYS A 284 -41.81 13.95 -9.73
CA CYS A 284 -42.24 12.63 -9.25
C CYS A 284 -41.04 11.76 -8.83
N LEU A 285 -39.96 11.78 -9.60
CA LEU A 285 -38.73 11.09 -9.25
C LEU A 285 -38.16 11.61 -7.92
N CYS A 286 -38.02 12.93 -7.77
CA CYS A 286 -37.59 13.57 -6.53
C CYS A 286 -38.47 13.20 -5.32
N GLN A 287 -39.80 13.21 -5.48
CA GLN A 287 -40.73 12.83 -4.43
C GLN A 287 -40.59 11.34 -4.04
N THR A 288 -40.38 10.46 -5.01
CA THR A 288 -40.21 9.03 -4.79
C THR A 288 -38.91 8.73 -4.03
N ILE A 289 -37.82 9.41 -4.41
CA ILE A 289 -36.51 9.33 -3.73
C ILE A 289 -36.62 9.79 -2.27
N LEU A 290 -37.22 10.95 -2.03
CA LEU A 290 -37.41 11.49 -0.69
C LEU A 290 -38.27 10.59 0.18
N SER A 291 -39.35 10.04 -0.39
CA SER A 291 -40.29 9.16 0.32
C SER A 291 -39.64 7.82 0.69
N ASN A 292 -38.89 7.23 -0.24
CA ASN A 292 -38.20 5.96 0.00
C ASN A 292 -36.92 6.11 0.83
N ARG A 293 -36.41 7.34 0.99
CA ARG A 293 -35.08 7.62 1.58
C ARG A 293 -33.97 6.80 0.92
N ARG A 294 -34.13 6.50 -0.36
CA ARG A 294 -33.28 5.65 -1.18
C ARG A 294 -32.49 6.48 -2.18
N ARG A 295 -31.39 5.93 -2.70
CA ARG A 295 -30.59 6.58 -3.74
C ARG A 295 -31.29 6.50 -5.10
N LEU A 296 -30.91 7.39 -6.02
CA LEU A 296 -31.39 7.38 -7.42
C LEU A 296 -31.25 6.01 -8.12
N GLY A 297 -30.25 5.20 -7.75
CA GLY A 297 -30.08 3.85 -8.32
C GLY A 297 -30.81 2.73 -7.56
N GLU A 298 -31.52 3.07 -6.48
CA GLU A 298 -32.28 2.14 -5.62
C GLU A 298 -33.81 2.37 -5.73
N VAL A 299 -34.20 3.35 -6.54
CA VAL A 299 -35.58 3.79 -6.86
C VAL A 299 -35.81 3.56 -8.34
#